data_AF-A0A7Y1VAG5-F1
#
_entry.id   AF-A0A7Y1VAG5-F1
#
_cell.length_a   1.000
_cell.length_b   1.000
_cell.length_c   1.000
_cell.angle_alpha   90.00
_cell.angle_beta   90.00
_cell.angle_gamma   90.00
#
_symmetry.space_group_name_H-M   'P 1'
#
loop_
_entity.id
_entity.type
_entity.pdbx_description
1 polymer ?
#
loop_
_entity_poly.entity_id
_entity_poly.type
_entity_poly.pdbx_seq_one_letter_code
_entity_poly.pdbx_strand_id
1 'polypeptide(L)'
;MVPKESYRIWFSRRNGSTLLCKGLKHTGIAGIPGEYLNPMSDRSLCYRYGVQKYEQLKLTVWDLGTTPNGIFGVKHSFIVPIPPMFSKKSDR
;
A
#
# COMPACT_ATOMS: atom_id res chain seq x y z
N MET A 1 13.71 -6.37 5.88
CA MET A 1 14.59 -5.35 6.51
C MET A 1 13.86 -4.64 7.66
N VAL A 2 14.55 -4.09 8.68
CA VAL A 2 13.92 -3.16 9.66
C VAL A 2 14.30 -1.72 9.28
N PRO A 3 13.33 -0.83 8.99
CA PRO A 3 13.63 0.53 8.58
C PRO A 3 14.09 1.40 9.76
N LYS A 4 14.94 2.39 9.46
CA LYS A 4 15.40 3.41 10.41
C LYS A 4 14.40 4.55 10.50
N GLU A 5 13.91 4.99 9.34
CA GLU A 5 12.95 6.10 9.22
C GLU A 5 11.81 5.70 8.30
N SER A 6 10.66 6.38 8.44
CA SER A 6 9.50 6.09 7.62
C SER A 6 8.67 7.32 7.27
N TYR A 7 8.00 7.26 6.13
CA TYR A 7 6.98 8.24 5.75
C TYR A 7 5.78 7.57 5.08
N ARG A 8 4.65 8.27 5.12
CA ARG A 8 3.39 7.86 4.51
C ARG A 8 2.85 8.95 3.60
N ILE A 9 2.49 8.57 2.38
CA ILE A 9 1.76 9.43 1.45
C ILE A 9 0.28 9.13 1.59
N TRP A 10 -0.47 10.10 2.10
CA TRP A 10 -1.93 10.11 2.06
C TRP A 10 -2.41 10.66 0.73
N PHE A 11 -3.34 9.96 0.08
CA PHE A 11 -3.81 10.37 -1.24
C PHE A 11 -5.29 10.05 -1.49
N SER A 12 -5.89 10.78 -2.44
CA SER A 12 -7.13 10.42 -3.12
C SER A 12 -6.82 10.00 -4.57
N ARG A 13 -7.72 9.25 -5.21
CA ARG A 13 -7.48 8.73 -6.57
C ARG A 13 -7.24 9.87 -7.57
N ARG A 14 -6.31 9.65 -8.51
CA ARG A 14 -6.01 10.53 -9.66
C ARG A 14 -5.45 11.92 -9.32
N ASN A 15 -4.76 12.08 -8.19
CA ASN A 15 -4.13 13.34 -7.77
C ASN A 15 -2.60 13.43 -8.05
N GLY A 16 -2.05 12.58 -8.93
CA GLY A 16 -0.61 12.56 -9.22
C GLY A 16 0.26 11.86 -8.17
N SER A 17 -0.29 11.35 -7.07
CA SER A 17 0.46 10.61 -6.05
C SER A 17 1.26 9.42 -6.60
N THR A 18 0.78 8.75 -7.66
CA THR A 18 1.54 7.70 -8.34
C THR A 18 2.79 8.25 -9.05
N LEU A 19 2.71 9.45 -9.65
CA LEU A 19 3.87 10.10 -10.26
C LEU A 19 4.91 10.48 -9.20
N LEU A 20 4.47 11.05 -8.08
CA LEU A 20 5.33 11.34 -6.93
C LEU A 20 6.04 10.09 -6.42
N CYS A 21 5.30 8.98 -6.23
CA CYS A 21 5.87 7.71 -5.76
C CYS A 21 6.93 7.15 -6.71
N LYS A 22 6.72 7.28 -8.03
CA LYS A 22 7.73 6.90 -9.04
C LYS A 22 8.99 7.75 -8.93
N GLY A 23 8.85 9.06 -8.75
CA GLY A 23 9.97 9.98 -8.54
C GLY A 23 10.79 9.60 -7.30
N LEU A 24 10.12 9.40 -6.16
CA LEU A 24 10.76 8.98 -4.91
C LEU A 24 11.49 7.65 -5.06
N LYS A 25 10.84 6.65 -5.67
CA LYS A 25 11.47 5.35 -5.95
C LYS A 25 12.72 5.50 -6.84
N HIS A 26 12.68 6.33 -7.88
CA HIS A 26 13.81 6.56 -8.78
C HIS A 26 15.03 7.22 -8.10
N THR A 27 14.86 7.89 -6.96
CA THR A 27 16.02 8.41 -6.20
C THR A 27 16.90 7.29 -5.64
N GLY A 28 16.38 6.08 -5.49
CA GLY A 28 17.08 4.95 -4.85
C GLY A 28 17.30 5.10 -3.34
N ILE A 29 16.94 6.24 -2.75
CA ILE A 29 17.22 6.58 -1.35
C ILE A 29 15.96 6.98 -0.56
N ALA A 30 14.86 7.31 -1.22
CA ALA A 30 13.64 7.78 -0.57
C ALA A 30 12.60 6.67 -0.35
N GLY A 31 13.04 5.43 -0.09
CA GLY A 31 12.15 4.28 0.02
C GLY A 31 11.46 3.91 -1.29
N ILE A 32 10.56 2.93 -1.20
CA ILE A 32 9.80 2.40 -2.33
C ILE A 32 8.31 2.56 -1.99
N PRO A 33 7.72 3.76 -2.11
CA PRO A 33 6.33 3.98 -1.71
C PRO A 33 5.34 3.24 -2.61
N GLY A 34 4.59 2.31 -2.04
CA GLY A 34 3.55 1.52 -2.70
C GLY A 34 2.31 1.32 -1.84
N GLU A 35 1.23 0.81 -2.45
CA GLU A 35 -0.06 0.58 -1.79
C GLU A 35 -0.10 -0.79 -1.07
N TYR A 36 0.83 -0.98 -0.15
CA TYR A 36 1.05 -2.24 0.57
C TYR A 36 -0.09 -2.56 1.55
N LEU A 37 -0.72 -1.52 2.09
CA LEU A 37 -1.74 -1.62 3.14
C LEU A 37 -3.18 -1.45 2.62
N ASN A 38 -3.37 -1.38 1.30
CA ASN A 38 -4.70 -1.27 0.70
C ASN A 38 -5.20 -2.68 0.33
N PRO A 39 -6.12 -3.30 1.09
CA PRO A 39 -6.77 -4.53 0.67
C PRO A 39 -7.73 -4.20 -0.50
N MET A 40 -7.54 -4.89 -1.63
CA MET A 40 -8.43 -4.78 -2.81
C MET A 40 -9.67 -5.67 -2.69
N SER A 41 -9.74 -6.48 -1.63
CA SER A 41 -10.77 -7.48 -1.34
C SER A 41 -11.09 -7.50 0.15
N ASP A 42 -12.13 -8.22 0.55
CA ASP A 42 -12.44 -8.56 1.94
C ASP A 42 -11.38 -9.43 2.65
N ARG A 43 -10.39 -9.96 1.91
CA ARG A 43 -9.31 -10.78 2.46
C ARG A 43 -8.26 -9.97 3.24
N SER A 44 -7.67 -10.60 4.24
CA SER A 44 -6.63 -10.01 5.10
C SER A 44 -5.32 -9.72 4.33
N LEU A 45 -4.50 -8.80 4.86
CA LEU A 45 -3.15 -8.57 4.33
C LEU A 45 -2.26 -9.82 4.46
N CYS A 46 -2.45 -10.62 5.52
CA CYS A 46 -1.81 -11.92 5.67
C CYS A 46 -2.09 -12.84 4.47
N TYR A 47 -3.35 -12.91 4.03
CA TYR A 47 -3.73 -13.66 2.83
C TYR A 47 -3.04 -13.10 1.57
N ARG A 48 -3.05 -11.77 1.38
CA ARG A 48 -2.41 -11.10 0.22
C ARG A 48 -0.93 -11.44 0.10
N TYR A 49 -0.22 -11.52 1.23
CA TYR A 49 1.22 -11.75 1.27
C TYR A 49 1.61 -13.21 1.54
N GLY A 50 0.64 -14.13 1.64
CA GLY A 50 0.91 -15.55 1.87
C GLY A 50 1.57 -15.85 3.23
N VAL A 51 1.33 -15.01 4.24
CA VAL A 51 1.90 -15.15 5.58
C VAL A 51 0.79 -15.45 6.58
N GLN A 52 1.12 -16.13 7.68
CA GLN A 52 0.14 -16.46 8.73
C GLN A 52 0.27 -15.59 9.96
N LYS A 53 1.47 -15.07 10.24
CA LYS A 53 1.76 -14.29 11.45
C LYS A 53 1.96 -12.81 11.14
N TYR A 54 1.59 -11.97 12.11
CA TYR A 54 1.74 -10.53 12.00
C TYR A 54 3.21 -10.09 11.85
N GLU A 55 4.13 -10.76 12.53
CA GLU A 55 5.56 -10.46 12.46
C GLU A 55 6.10 -10.66 11.05
N GLN A 56 5.67 -11.74 10.39
CA GLN A 56 6.04 -12.03 9.00
C GLN A 56 5.44 -10.99 8.06
N LEU A 57 4.16 -10.62 8.25
CA LEU A 57 3.53 -9.55 7.48
C LEU A 57 4.30 -8.23 7.60
N LYS A 58 4.67 -7.84 8.82
CA LYS A 58 5.44 -6.62 9.09
C LYS A 58 6.79 -6.64 8.36
N LEU A 59 7.52 -7.75 8.46
CA LEU A 59 8.80 -7.92 7.76
C LEU A 59 8.63 -7.85 6.25
N THR A 60 7.62 -8.53 5.69
CA THR A 60 7.31 -8.51 4.25
C THR A 60 7.01 -7.09 3.77
N VAL A 61 6.15 -6.36 4.49
CA VAL A 61 5.80 -4.97 4.12
C VAL A 61 7.02 -4.07 4.18
N TRP A 62 7.84 -4.16 5.24
CA TRP A 62 9.08 -3.39 5.31
C TRP A 62 10.04 -3.72 4.18
N ASP A 63 10.21 -4.98 3.84
CA ASP A 63 11.10 -5.39 2.76
C ASP A 63 10.70 -4.81 1.40
N LEU A 64 9.40 -4.75 1.13
CA LEU A 64 8.86 -4.17 -0.10
C LEU A 64 9.06 -2.65 -0.21
N GLY A 65 9.00 -1.95 0.92
CA GLY A 65 8.96 -0.49 0.94
C GLY A 65 10.26 0.21 1.32
N THR A 66 11.30 -0.52 1.71
CA THR A 66 12.53 0.06 2.30
C THR A 66 13.69 0.05 1.29
N THR A 67 14.37 1.18 1.14
CA THR A 67 15.64 1.26 0.38
C THR A 67 16.85 0.88 1.25
N PRO A 68 18.02 0.52 0.68
CA PRO A 68 19.19 0.07 1.45
C PRO A 68 19.69 1.03 2.53
N ASN A 69 19.43 2.34 2.38
CA ASN A 69 19.73 3.35 3.40
C ASN A 69 18.76 3.34 4.61
N GLY A 70 17.75 2.48 4.61
CA GLY A 70 16.83 2.26 5.73
C GLY A 70 15.58 3.15 5.73
N ILE A 71 15.27 3.82 4.63
CA ILE A 71 14.07 4.65 4.50
C ILE A 71 12.91 3.81 3.99
N PHE A 72 11.82 3.73 4.77
CA PHE A 72 10.59 3.05 4.37
C PHE A 72 9.54 4.04 3.87
N GLY A 73 9.01 3.80 2.66
CA GLY A 73 7.92 4.57 2.09
C GLY A 73 6.65 3.74 1.93
N VAL A 74 5.49 4.30 2.26
CA VAL A 74 4.18 3.68 1.97
C VAL A 74 3.19 4.71 1.44
N LYS A 75 2.31 4.27 0.54
CA LYS A 75 1.21 5.06 0.00
C LYS A 75 -0.11 4.44 0.49
N HIS A 76 -0.99 5.26 1.08
CA HIS A 76 -2.26 4.79 1.63
C HIS A 76 -3.37 5.80 1.36
N SER A 77 -4.53 5.29 0.97
CA SER A 77 -5.74 6.09 0.75
C SER A 77 -6.83 5.55 1.66
N PHE A 78 -7.71 6.44 2.10
CA PHE A 78 -8.97 6.02 2.67
C PHE A 78 -9.82 5.42 1.54
N ILE A 79 -9.93 4.08 1.49
CA ILE A 79 -10.93 3.44 0.64
C ILE A 79 -12.26 3.63 1.36
N VAL A 80 -13.10 4.52 0.83
CA VAL A 80 -14.53 4.46 1.13
C VAL A 80 -15.04 3.23 0.38
N PRO A 81 -15.60 2.20 1.04
CA PRO A 81 -16.32 1.17 0.31
C PRO A 81 -17.36 1.90 -0.53
N ILE A 82 -17.34 1.68 -1.85
CA ILE A 82 -18.40 2.21 -2.71
C ILE A 82 -19.67 1.58 -2.14
N PRO A 83 -20.61 2.35 -1.53
CA PRO A 83 -21.89 1.78 -1.15
C PRO A 83 -22.48 1.16 -2.41
N PRO A 84 -23.21 0.03 -2.34
CA PRO A 84 -23.76 -0.64 -3.51
C PRO A 84 -24.83 0.24 -4.19
N MET A 85 -24.39 1.29 -4.87
CA MET A 85 -25.19 2.13 -5.74
C MET A 85 -25.05 1.44 -7.10
N PHE A 86 -26.16 0.87 -7.57
CA PHE A 86 -26.31 0.11 -8.82
C PHE A 86 -25.98 -1.39 -8.78
N SER A 87 -26.46 -2.12 -7.77
CA SER A 87 -27.00 -3.45 -8.07
C SER A 87 -28.30 -3.25 -8.83
N LYS A 88 -28.24 -3.10 -10.16
CA LYS A 88 -29.45 -3.28 -10.99
C LYS A 88 -29.91 -4.71 -10.74
N LYS A 89 -30.99 -4.87 -9.94
CA LYS A 89 -31.84 -6.05 -10.02
C LYS A 89 -32.33 -6.11 -11.47
N SER A 90 -31.73 -6.96 -12.27
CA SER A 90 -32.31 -7.40 -13.53
C SER A 90 -33.35 -8.44 -13.15
N ASP A 91 -34.57 -8.00 -12.88
CA ASP A 91 -35.73 -8.89 -12.89
C ASP A 91 -35.85 -9.47 -14.30
N ARG A 92 -35.64 -10.77 -14.41
CA ARG A 92 -36.12 -11.64 -15.48
C ARG A 92 -36.38 -13.01 -14.90
#